data_AF-A0A7G9TBC9-F1
#
_entry.id   AF-A0A7G9TBC9-F1
#
_cell.length_a   1.000
_cell.length_b   1.000
_cell.length_c   1.000
_cell.angle_alpha   90.00
_cell.angle_beta   90.00
_cell.angle_gamma   90.00
#
_symmetry.space_group_name_H-M   'P 1'
#
loop_
_entity.id
_entity.type
_entity.pdbx_description
1 polymer ?
#
loop_
_entity_poly.entity_id
_entity_poly.type
_entity_poly.pdbx_seq_one_letter_code
_entity_poly.pdbx_strand_id
1 'polypeptide(L)'
;MTARSRKSLPLLLLLACVQPEAFAQSTKNAPPPDPTADPLLRAAGFLESHPDLRYRLIGLEKYDKKEHDDALRFFRRAAYYGDKPSQGMVAEMYWTGNGVPQDRALAYAWMDLAAERGYAGFSGLRERYWSQMDETERARALEIGRAVYADYGDAAAQPRLANVLRRARRQMTGSRTGFTGNLQIYIPGPSGDIQIDGSRFYDERYWDPKQYQAWHDDVWMKPRIGKVSVGEVQQMPDNFEGGSRVPSVEPATNVREPETPPVDESSIGNRKDG
;
A
#
# COMPACT_ATOMS: atom_id res chain seq x y z
N MET A 1 71.35 -14.38 58.00
CA MET A 1 71.68 -13.08 57.38
C MET A 1 70.95 -12.99 56.06
N THR A 2 70.06 -11.99 55.92
CA THR A 2 69.74 -11.15 54.75
C THR A 2 68.27 -10.74 54.82
N ALA A 3 68.07 -9.45 55.02
CA ALA A 3 66.80 -8.75 55.19
C ALA A 3 66.02 -8.61 53.88
N ARG A 4 64.68 -8.54 53.94
CA ARG A 4 63.91 -7.81 52.93
C ARG A 4 62.54 -7.31 53.43
N SER A 5 62.53 -6.00 53.71
CA SER A 5 61.54 -5.00 53.31
C SER A 5 60.04 -5.32 53.42
N ARG A 6 59.41 -4.70 54.44
CA ARG A 6 57.97 -4.39 54.46
C ARG A 6 57.65 -3.37 53.37
N LYS A 7 56.61 -3.62 52.57
CA LYS A 7 55.88 -2.57 51.82
C LYS A 7 54.40 -2.78 52.02
N SER A 8 53.79 -1.84 52.72
CA SER A 8 52.35 -1.65 52.87
C SER A 8 51.79 -1.12 51.54
N LEU A 9 50.76 -1.76 50.98
CA LEU A 9 49.97 -1.20 49.88
C LEU A 9 48.52 -1.00 50.36
N PRO A 10 47.88 0.15 50.07
CA PRO A 10 46.55 0.46 50.56
C PRO A 10 45.47 -0.27 49.75
N LEU A 11 44.45 -0.69 50.48
CA LEU A 11 43.17 -1.21 49.99
C LEU A 11 42.41 -0.09 49.27
N LEU A 12 42.19 -0.22 47.96
CA LEU A 12 41.33 0.67 47.19
C LEU A 12 40.17 -0.16 46.62
N LEU A 13 39.02 -0.08 47.29
CA LEU A 13 37.72 -0.56 46.80
C LEU A 13 37.32 0.27 45.58
N LEU A 14 37.34 -0.34 44.40
CA LEU A 14 36.69 0.22 43.20
C LEU A 14 35.34 -0.47 43.02
N LEU A 15 34.27 0.29 43.29
CA LEU A 15 32.90 -0.02 42.93
C LEU A 15 32.84 -0.36 41.43
N ALA A 16 32.52 -1.61 41.09
CA ALA A 16 32.10 -1.97 39.75
C ALA A 16 30.71 -1.37 39.50
N CYS A 17 30.66 -0.20 38.87
CA CYS A 17 29.43 0.35 38.33
C CYS A 17 28.94 -0.57 37.20
N VAL A 18 27.84 -1.30 37.45
CA VAL A 18 27.05 -1.94 36.40
C VAL A 18 26.42 -0.82 35.59
N GLN A 19 27.01 -0.49 34.45
CA GLN A 19 26.38 0.35 33.44
C GLN A 19 25.35 -0.52 32.70
N PRO A 20 24.05 -0.18 32.67
CA PRO A 20 23.12 -0.80 31.75
C PRO A 20 23.43 -0.28 30.35
N GLU A 21 24.27 -1.00 29.61
CA GLU A 21 24.48 -0.73 28.19
C GLU A 21 23.28 -1.22 27.37
N ALA A 22 22.77 -0.29 26.56
CA ALA A 22 22.23 -0.52 25.23
C ALA A 22 20.89 -1.26 25.08
N PHE A 23 19.79 -0.53 25.30
CA PHE A 23 18.60 -0.63 24.44
C PHE A 23 18.20 0.76 23.93
N ALA A 24 19.05 1.34 23.11
CA ALA A 24 18.70 2.48 22.26
C ALA A 24 19.50 2.40 20.95
N GLN A 25 19.44 1.26 20.27
CA GLN A 25 19.85 1.20 18.88
C GLN A 25 18.78 1.91 18.02
N SER A 26 19.07 3.19 17.74
CA SER A 26 18.85 3.85 16.46
C SER A 26 17.83 3.18 15.52
N THR A 27 16.56 3.55 15.67
CA THR A 27 15.51 3.29 14.66
C THR A 27 15.60 4.21 13.44
N LYS A 28 16.70 4.96 13.26
CA LYS A 28 16.86 5.97 12.20
C LYS A 28 16.73 5.45 10.76
N ASN A 29 16.75 4.12 10.55
CA ASN A 29 16.68 3.50 9.23
C ASN A 29 15.54 2.49 9.07
N ALA A 30 14.62 2.37 10.04
CA ALA A 30 13.42 1.57 9.83
C ALA A 30 12.50 2.35 8.87
N PRO A 31 12.01 1.75 7.76
CA PRO A 31 10.95 2.39 7.00
C PRO A 31 9.79 2.67 7.96
N PRO A 32 9.18 3.87 7.91
CA PRO A 32 8.08 4.20 8.79
C PRO A 32 6.97 3.14 8.65
N PRO A 33 6.21 2.87 9.72
CA PRO A 33 5.10 1.93 9.66
C PRO A 33 4.13 2.31 8.53
N ASP A 34 3.45 1.31 7.98
CA ASP A 34 2.39 1.50 6.97
C ASP A 34 1.45 2.64 7.43
N PRO A 35 1.28 3.72 6.64
CA PRO A 35 0.50 4.87 7.06
C PRO A 35 -0.98 4.53 7.24
N THR A 36 -1.46 3.44 6.65
CA THR A 36 -2.82 2.93 6.88
C THR A 36 -2.97 2.22 8.23
N ALA A 37 -1.86 1.67 8.76
CA ALA A 37 -1.82 1.06 10.07
C ALA A 37 -1.66 2.10 11.19
N ASP A 38 -1.17 3.30 10.88
CA ASP A 38 -1.02 4.41 11.83
C ASP A 38 -2.39 5.05 12.14
N PRO A 39 -2.95 4.85 13.35
CA PRO A 39 -4.26 5.41 13.71
C PRO A 39 -4.26 6.95 13.67
N LEU A 40 -3.10 7.58 13.89
CA LEU A 40 -2.98 9.04 13.91
C LEU A 40 -3.06 9.64 12.50
N LEU A 41 -2.46 8.99 11.50
CA LEU A 41 -2.58 9.43 10.11
C LEU A 41 -4.02 9.26 9.60
N ARG A 42 -4.69 8.15 9.95
CA ARG A 42 -6.11 7.96 9.63
C ARG A 42 -6.99 9.06 10.22
N ALA A 43 -6.84 9.34 11.52
CA ALA A 43 -7.60 10.38 12.22
C ALA A 43 -7.33 11.80 11.70
N ALA A 44 -6.15 12.04 11.11
CA ALA A 44 -5.76 13.31 10.51
C ALA A 44 -6.39 13.55 9.11
N GLY A 45 -7.29 12.67 8.65
CA GLY A 45 -7.91 12.78 7.32
C GLY A 45 -6.97 12.39 6.18
N PHE A 46 -5.87 11.66 6.45
CA PHE A 46 -4.93 11.21 5.43
C PHE A 46 -5.63 10.50 4.27
N LEU A 47 -6.55 9.58 4.59
CA LEU A 47 -7.24 8.76 3.60
C LEU A 47 -8.14 9.58 2.66
N GLU A 48 -8.64 10.75 3.06
CA GLU A 48 -9.43 11.62 2.18
C GLU A 48 -8.62 12.14 0.98
N SER A 49 -7.30 12.21 1.12
CA SER A 49 -6.40 12.62 0.05
C SER A 49 -5.74 11.45 -0.68
N HIS A 50 -5.99 10.22 -0.23
CA HIS A 50 -5.42 8.99 -0.80
C HIS A 50 -6.57 8.03 -1.16
N PRO A 51 -7.33 8.35 -2.23
CA PRO A 51 -8.54 7.62 -2.58
C PRO A 51 -8.27 6.17 -2.98
N ASP A 52 -7.10 5.87 -3.52
CA ASP A 52 -6.60 4.51 -3.76
C ASP A 52 -6.62 3.67 -2.48
N LEU A 53 -6.01 4.18 -1.41
CA LEU A 53 -5.97 3.51 -0.11
C LEU A 53 -7.33 3.51 0.58
N ARG A 54 -8.03 4.66 0.57
CA ARG A 54 -9.35 4.81 1.22
C ARG A 54 -10.34 3.79 0.70
N TYR A 55 -10.51 3.72 -0.63
CA TYR A 55 -11.48 2.81 -1.22
C TYR A 55 -11.03 1.35 -1.13
N ARG A 56 -9.72 1.06 -1.14
CA ARG A 56 -9.21 -0.30 -0.86
C ARG A 56 -9.65 -0.77 0.52
N LEU A 57 -9.46 0.05 1.55
CA LEU A 57 -9.80 -0.31 2.93
C LEU A 57 -11.30 -0.52 3.11
N ILE A 58 -12.13 0.35 2.54
CA ILE A 58 -13.59 0.17 2.56
C ILE A 58 -13.98 -1.12 1.81
N GLY A 59 -13.37 -1.38 0.65
CA GLY A 59 -13.60 -2.60 -0.12
C GLY A 59 -13.29 -3.86 0.69
N LEU A 60 -12.16 -3.88 1.41
CA LEU A 60 -11.79 -4.98 2.31
C LEU A 60 -12.80 -5.16 3.44
N GLU A 61 -13.22 -4.07 4.10
CA GLU A 61 -14.23 -4.13 5.16
C GLU A 61 -15.56 -4.73 4.65
N LYS A 62 -16.01 -4.28 3.48
CA LYS A 62 -17.23 -4.79 2.83
C LYS A 62 -17.08 -6.26 2.45
N TYR A 63 -15.92 -6.65 1.95
CA TYR A 63 -15.61 -8.03 1.60
C TYR A 63 -15.66 -8.95 2.83
N ASP A 64 -15.08 -8.53 3.95
CA ASP A 64 -15.08 -9.27 5.22
C ASP A 64 -16.51 -9.43 5.79
N LYS A 65 -17.35 -8.40 5.60
CA LYS A 65 -18.79 -8.43 5.93
C LYS A 65 -19.62 -9.26 4.97
N LYS A 66 -19.02 -9.83 3.91
CA LYS A 66 -19.70 -10.56 2.82
C LYS A 66 -20.66 -9.70 1.99
N GLU A 67 -20.48 -8.39 2.02
CA GLU A 67 -21.17 -7.42 1.18
C GLU A 67 -20.43 -7.31 -0.16
N HIS A 68 -20.37 -8.41 -0.91
CA HIS A 68 -19.47 -8.56 -2.06
C HIS A 68 -19.78 -7.56 -3.19
N ASP A 69 -21.04 -7.25 -3.48
CA ASP A 69 -21.40 -6.30 -4.54
C ASP A 69 -20.82 -4.90 -4.26
N ASP A 70 -20.92 -4.46 -3.00
CA ASP A 70 -20.35 -3.18 -2.56
C ASP A 70 -18.83 -3.22 -2.54
N ALA A 71 -18.24 -4.33 -2.05
CA ALA A 71 -16.80 -4.53 -2.05
C ALA A 71 -16.22 -4.37 -3.46
N LEU A 72 -16.84 -5.00 -4.47
CA LEU A 72 -16.40 -4.88 -5.86
C LEU A 72 -16.42 -3.44 -6.34
N ARG A 73 -17.46 -2.68 -6.00
CA ARG A 73 -17.57 -1.26 -6.41
C ARG A 73 -16.47 -0.42 -5.79
N PHE A 74 -16.17 -0.63 -4.51
CA PHE A 74 -15.07 0.07 -3.84
C PHE A 74 -13.70 -0.33 -4.39
N PHE A 75 -13.45 -1.62 -4.65
CA PHE A 75 -12.21 -2.06 -5.28
C PHE A 75 -12.04 -1.49 -6.69
N ARG A 76 -13.11 -1.44 -7.50
CA ARG A 76 -13.05 -0.79 -8.82
C ARG A 76 -12.73 0.71 -8.71
N ARG A 77 -13.26 1.39 -7.69
CA ARG A 77 -12.95 2.80 -7.45
C ARG A 77 -11.51 3.02 -6.98
N ALA A 78 -10.96 2.14 -6.14
CA ALA A 78 -9.54 2.15 -5.79
C ALA A 78 -8.64 1.85 -6.99
N ALA A 79 -9.00 0.84 -7.79
CA ALA A 79 -8.30 0.44 -9.00
C ALA A 79 -8.24 1.58 -10.04
N TYR A 80 -9.28 2.43 -10.10
CA TYR A 80 -9.33 3.63 -10.96
C TYR A 80 -8.20 4.63 -10.65
N TYR A 81 -7.68 4.63 -9.42
CA TYR A 81 -6.52 5.40 -8.98
C TYR A 81 -5.21 4.60 -9.03
N GLY A 82 -5.22 3.38 -9.58
CA GLY A 82 -4.02 2.58 -9.82
C GLY A 82 -3.60 1.70 -8.65
N ASP A 83 -4.52 1.42 -7.72
CA ASP A 83 -4.26 0.51 -6.60
C ASP A 83 -4.18 -0.94 -7.09
N LYS A 84 -2.96 -1.48 -7.22
CA LYS A 84 -2.71 -2.86 -7.67
C LYS A 84 -3.37 -3.93 -6.80
N PRO A 85 -3.40 -3.80 -5.46
CA PRO A 85 -4.13 -4.76 -4.62
C PRO A 85 -5.62 -4.83 -4.94
N SER A 86 -6.28 -3.69 -5.14
CA SER A 86 -7.70 -3.65 -5.52
C SER A 86 -7.92 -4.18 -6.93
N GLN A 87 -7.01 -3.96 -7.87
CA GLN A 87 -7.05 -4.61 -9.19
C GLN A 87 -7.01 -6.15 -9.04
N GLY A 88 -6.13 -6.66 -8.16
CA GLY A 88 -6.07 -8.08 -7.80
C GLY A 88 -7.34 -8.60 -7.13
N MET A 89 -7.96 -7.84 -6.22
CA MET A 89 -9.24 -8.20 -5.60
C MET A 89 -10.37 -8.27 -6.62
N VAL A 90 -10.46 -7.29 -7.53
CA VAL A 90 -11.45 -7.32 -8.64
C VAL A 90 -11.26 -8.59 -9.48
N ALA A 91 -10.01 -8.93 -9.82
CA ALA A 91 -9.70 -10.14 -10.54
C ALA A 91 -10.15 -11.41 -9.80
N GLU A 92 -9.85 -11.52 -8.51
CA GLU A 92 -10.22 -12.66 -7.68
C GLU A 92 -11.74 -12.81 -7.54
N MET A 93 -12.47 -11.71 -7.42
CA MET A 93 -13.93 -11.72 -7.36
C MET A 93 -14.56 -12.23 -8.64
N TYR A 94 -14.07 -11.81 -9.81
CA TYR A 94 -14.51 -12.39 -11.09
C TYR A 94 -14.04 -13.85 -11.28
N TRP A 95 -12.88 -14.21 -10.74
CA TRP A 95 -12.38 -15.59 -10.82
C TRP A 95 -13.19 -16.57 -10.00
N THR A 96 -13.64 -16.16 -8.82
CA THR A 96 -14.39 -16.99 -7.86
C THR A 96 -15.90 -16.86 -8.02
N GLY A 97 -16.39 -15.76 -8.59
CA GLY A 97 -17.81 -15.43 -8.68
C GLY A 97 -18.39 -14.84 -7.38
N ASN A 98 -17.57 -14.19 -6.56
CA ASN A 98 -18.02 -13.57 -5.31
C ASN A 98 -18.70 -12.21 -5.59
N GLY A 99 -20.03 -12.14 -5.39
CA GLY A 99 -20.83 -10.92 -5.65
C GLY A 99 -21.06 -10.61 -7.13
N VAL A 100 -20.52 -11.44 -8.03
CA VAL A 100 -20.70 -11.30 -9.48
C VAL A 100 -20.70 -12.67 -10.15
N PRO A 101 -21.32 -12.84 -11.32
CA PRO A 101 -21.12 -14.04 -12.12
C PRO A 101 -19.64 -14.26 -12.40
N GLN A 102 -19.20 -15.52 -12.33
CA GLN A 102 -17.83 -15.90 -12.64
C GLN A 102 -17.51 -15.55 -14.11
N ASP A 103 -16.41 -14.84 -14.32
CA ASP A 103 -15.90 -14.49 -15.65
C ASP A 103 -14.38 -14.60 -15.66
N ARG A 104 -13.87 -15.76 -16.08
CA ARG A 104 -12.44 -16.09 -16.02
C ARG A 104 -11.59 -15.27 -16.98
N ALA A 105 -12.17 -14.87 -18.13
CA ALA A 105 -11.48 -14.02 -19.09
C ALA A 105 -11.30 -12.59 -18.54
N LEU A 106 -12.37 -12.02 -17.96
CA LEU A 106 -12.29 -10.72 -17.32
C LEU A 106 -11.40 -10.76 -16.07
N ALA A 107 -11.48 -11.81 -15.27
CA ALA A 107 -10.60 -12.02 -14.12
C ALA A 107 -9.11 -12.02 -14.51
N TYR A 108 -8.75 -12.72 -15.60
CA TYR A 108 -7.38 -12.70 -16.10
C TYR A 108 -6.94 -11.31 -16.53
N ALA A 109 -7.77 -10.58 -17.29
CA ALA A 109 -7.45 -9.22 -17.71
C ALA A 109 -7.14 -8.29 -16.53
N TRP A 110 -7.92 -8.38 -15.45
CA TRP A 110 -7.67 -7.64 -14.21
C TRP A 110 -6.41 -8.11 -13.45
N MET A 111 -6.13 -9.43 -13.44
CA MET A 111 -4.93 -9.95 -12.78
C MET A 111 -3.65 -9.60 -13.54
N ASP A 112 -3.69 -9.62 -14.87
CA ASP A 112 -2.58 -9.14 -15.71
C ASP A 112 -2.31 -7.65 -15.46
N LEU A 113 -3.39 -6.85 -15.35
CA LEU A 113 -3.29 -5.44 -14.98
C LEU A 113 -2.66 -5.24 -13.59
N ALA A 114 -3.06 -6.04 -12.60
CA ALA A 114 -2.48 -6.01 -11.27
C ALA A 114 -0.97 -6.34 -11.29
N ALA A 115 -0.58 -7.25 -12.19
CA ALA A 115 0.80 -7.67 -12.43
C ALA A 115 1.62 -6.69 -13.30
N GLU A 116 1.04 -5.59 -13.81
CA GLU A 116 1.70 -4.61 -14.69
C GLU A 116 3.02 -4.06 -14.10
N ARG A 117 3.11 -3.93 -12.77
CA ARG A 117 4.32 -3.46 -12.06
C ARG A 117 5.31 -4.59 -11.73
N GLY A 118 5.03 -5.83 -12.12
CA GLY A 118 5.91 -6.97 -11.88
C GLY A 118 5.92 -7.47 -10.43
N TYR A 119 4.91 -7.16 -9.63
CA TYR A 119 4.82 -7.68 -8.26
C TYR A 119 4.65 -9.21 -8.30
N ALA A 120 5.61 -9.93 -7.71
CA ALA A 120 5.72 -11.39 -7.84
C ALA A 120 4.44 -12.15 -7.48
N GLY A 121 3.69 -11.68 -6.49
CA GLY A 121 2.40 -12.27 -6.10
C GLY A 121 1.35 -12.21 -7.21
N PHE A 122 1.18 -11.04 -7.85
CA PHE A 122 0.22 -10.89 -8.95
C PHE A 122 0.70 -11.56 -10.22
N SER A 123 1.99 -11.51 -10.53
CA SER A 123 2.57 -12.26 -11.67
C SER A 123 2.33 -13.76 -11.51
N GLY A 124 2.56 -14.33 -10.32
CA GLY A 124 2.29 -15.74 -10.05
C GLY A 124 0.80 -16.11 -10.18
N LEU A 125 -0.09 -15.26 -9.67
CA LEU A 125 -1.54 -15.45 -9.82
C LEU A 125 -2.00 -15.36 -11.27
N ARG A 126 -1.47 -14.41 -12.03
CA ARG A 126 -1.72 -14.28 -13.48
C ARG A 126 -1.34 -15.56 -14.22
N GLU A 127 -0.14 -16.09 -13.99
CA GLU A 127 0.30 -17.33 -14.67
C GLU A 127 -0.59 -18.51 -14.27
N ARG A 128 -0.98 -18.58 -13.00
CA ARG A 128 -1.93 -19.58 -12.51
C ARG A 128 -3.31 -19.46 -13.17
N TYR A 129 -3.80 -18.25 -13.44
CA TYR A 129 -5.07 -18.05 -14.14
C TYR A 129 -4.94 -18.51 -15.59
N TRP A 130 -3.88 -18.06 -16.28
CA TRP A 130 -3.62 -18.41 -17.67
C TRP A 130 -3.58 -19.93 -17.88
N SER A 131 -2.86 -20.66 -17.03
CA SER A 131 -2.68 -22.12 -17.18
C SER A 131 -3.97 -22.92 -17.04
N GLN A 132 -4.96 -22.40 -16.29
CA GLN A 132 -6.24 -23.06 -16.08
C GLN A 132 -7.30 -22.68 -17.14
N MET A 133 -7.05 -21.65 -17.94
CA MET A 133 -7.98 -21.17 -18.97
C MET A 133 -7.83 -21.90 -20.29
N ASP A 134 -8.93 -22.07 -21.02
CA ASP A 134 -8.91 -22.55 -22.39
C ASP A 134 -8.54 -21.45 -23.41
N GLU A 135 -8.36 -21.83 -24.67
CA GLU A 135 -7.94 -20.92 -25.73
C GLU A 135 -8.98 -19.83 -26.03
N THR A 136 -10.27 -20.14 -25.90
CA THR A 136 -11.36 -19.19 -26.13
C THR A 136 -11.42 -18.14 -25.02
N GLU A 137 -11.27 -18.57 -23.77
CA GLU A 137 -11.19 -17.71 -22.60
C GLU A 137 -9.96 -16.80 -22.69
N ARG A 138 -8.81 -17.34 -23.08
CA ARG A 138 -7.57 -16.57 -23.26
C ARG A 138 -7.71 -15.51 -24.35
N ALA A 139 -8.24 -15.86 -25.51
CA ALA A 139 -8.47 -14.90 -26.59
C ALA A 139 -9.39 -13.76 -26.14
N ARG A 140 -10.50 -14.08 -25.48
CA ARG A 140 -11.42 -13.09 -24.91
C ARG A 140 -10.76 -12.22 -23.85
N ALA A 141 -9.87 -12.78 -23.03
CA ALA A 141 -9.15 -12.03 -22.01
C ALA A 141 -8.22 -10.98 -22.61
N LEU A 142 -7.54 -11.29 -23.73
CA LEU A 142 -6.70 -10.34 -24.44
C LEU A 142 -7.53 -9.21 -25.09
N GLU A 143 -8.71 -9.53 -25.59
CA GLU A 143 -9.63 -8.55 -26.18
C GLU A 143 -10.20 -7.61 -25.11
N ILE A 144 -10.80 -8.15 -24.04
CA ILE A 144 -11.37 -7.37 -22.93
C ILE A 144 -10.28 -6.60 -22.19
N GLY A 145 -9.10 -7.19 -22.06
CA GLY A 145 -7.94 -6.58 -21.43
C GLY A 145 -7.61 -5.22 -22.01
N ARG A 146 -7.81 -5.01 -23.32
CA ARG A 146 -7.56 -3.70 -23.95
C ARG A 146 -8.37 -2.58 -23.30
N ALA A 147 -9.66 -2.79 -23.06
CA ALA A 147 -10.50 -1.79 -22.40
C ALA A 147 -10.11 -1.61 -20.93
N VAL A 148 -9.82 -2.72 -20.23
CA VAL A 148 -9.38 -2.71 -18.83
C VAL A 148 -8.08 -1.90 -18.66
N TYR A 149 -7.08 -2.11 -19.52
CA TYR A 149 -5.82 -1.38 -19.50
C TYR A 149 -6.00 0.10 -19.88
N ALA A 150 -6.83 0.40 -20.88
CA ALA A 150 -7.11 1.78 -21.27
C ALA A 150 -7.67 2.58 -20.09
N ASP A 151 -8.58 1.99 -19.32
CA ASP A 151 -9.26 2.70 -18.23
C ASP A 151 -8.48 2.68 -16.90
N TYR A 152 -7.81 1.56 -16.58
CA TYR A 152 -7.27 1.28 -15.24
C TYR A 152 -5.75 1.02 -15.22
N GLY A 153 -5.08 0.97 -16.37
CA GLY A 153 -3.63 0.85 -16.45
C GLY A 153 -2.93 2.02 -15.81
N ASP A 154 -1.69 1.81 -15.36
CA ASP A 154 -0.93 2.85 -14.65
C ASP A 154 -0.79 4.13 -15.47
N ALA A 155 -0.66 4.01 -16.80
CA ALA A 155 -0.62 5.14 -17.72
C ALA A 155 -1.88 6.02 -17.67
N ALA A 156 -3.05 5.42 -17.39
CA ALA A 156 -4.31 6.15 -17.23
C ALA A 156 -4.55 6.60 -15.78
N ALA A 157 -4.20 5.74 -14.81
CA ALA A 157 -4.56 5.92 -13.41
C ALA A 157 -3.59 6.81 -12.62
N GLN A 158 -2.27 6.70 -12.85
CA GLN A 158 -1.27 7.50 -12.14
C GLN A 158 -1.48 9.02 -12.30
N PRO A 159 -1.81 9.56 -13.50
CA PRO A 159 -2.12 10.98 -13.64
C PRO A 159 -3.30 11.44 -12.76
N ARG A 160 -4.32 10.58 -12.59
CA ARG A 160 -5.50 10.91 -11.77
C ARG A 160 -5.13 11.02 -10.30
N LEU A 161 -4.44 10.01 -9.78
CA LEU A 161 -3.96 10.03 -8.39
C LEU A 161 -2.99 11.18 -8.16
N ALA A 162 -2.05 11.41 -9.08
CA ALA A 162 -1.12 12.53 -9.01
C ALA A 162 -1.83 13.90 -8.95
N ASN A 163 -2.98 14.05 -9.63
CA ASN A 163 -3.78 15.26 -9.54
C ASN A 163 -4.42 15.44 -8.16
N VAL A 164 -4.93 14.35 -7.57
CA VAL A 164 -5.50 14.35 -6.21
C VAL A 164 -4.43 14.74 -5.19
N LEU A 165 -3.27 14.07 -5.19
CA LEU A 165 -2.18 14.33 -4.26
C LEU A 165 -1.65 15.76 -4.37
N ARG A 166 -1.45 16.25 -5.60
CA ARG A 166 -1.00 17.63 -5.84
C ARG A 166 -2.02 18.67 -5.35
N ARG A 167 -3.32 18.40 -5.54
CA ARG A 167 -4.39 19.28 -5.03
C ARG A 167 -4.40 19.30 -3.51
N ALA A 168 -4.36 18.13 -2.88
CA ALA A 168 -4.37 18.01 -1.44
C ALA A 168 -3.15 18.69 -0.79
N ARG A 169 -1.95 18.48 -1.35
CA ARG A 169 -0.72 19.17 -0.92
C ARG A 169 -0.86 20.70 -0.93
N ARG A 170 -1.49 21.26 -1.97
CA ARG A 170 -1.73 22.72 -2.07
C ARG A 170 -2.75 23.23 -1.05
N GLN A 171 -3.80 22.45 -0.79
CA GLN A 171 -4.85 22.83 0.15
C GLN A 171 -4.36 22.75 1.61
N MET A 172 -3.55 21.75 1.93
CA MET A 172 -3.11 21.50 3.31
C MET A 172 -2.01 22.45 3.80
N THR A 173 -1.07 22.84 2.95
CA THR A 173 0.09 23.63 3.41
C THR A 173 -0.21 25.12 3.55
N GLY A 174 -1.30 25.63 2.97
CA GLY A 174 -1.69 27.06 2.95
C GLY A 174 -0.64 28.03 2.37
N SER A 175 0.59 27.57 2.16
CA SER A 175 1.78 28.31 1.75
C SER A 175 2.20 27.85 0.36
N ARG A 176 2.55 28.82 -0.48
CA ARG A 176 3.06 28.55 -1.83
C ARG A 176 4.49 27.97 -1.83
N THR A 177 5.11 27.87 -0.65
CA THR A 177 6.53 27.52 -0.46
C THR A 177 6.74 26.10 0.08
N GLY A 178 5.71 25.41 0.57
CA GLY A 178 5.81 24.00 1.01
C GLY A 178 6.59 23.78 2.31
N PHE A 179 6.79 24.82 3.14
CA PHE A 179 7.50 24.71 4.41
C PHE A 179 6.57 24.20 5.53
N THR A 180 6.88 23.03 6.11
CA THR A 180 6.09 22.35 7.16
C THR A 180 6.81 22.31 8.52
N GLY A 181 7.98 22.95 8.64
CA GLY A 181 8.96 22.69 9.70
C GLY A 181 8.53 22.94 11.15
N ASN A 182 7.35 23.51 11.40
CA ASN A 182 6.76 23.71 12.73
C ASN A 182 5.23 23.46 12.75
N LEU A 183 4.68 22.79 11.73
CA LEU A 183 3.22 22.62 11.62
C LEU A 183 2.76 21.54 12.61
N GLN A 184 1.92 21.93 13.56
CA GLN A 184 1.23 21.00 14.45
C GLN A 184 -0.19 20.80 13.95
N ILE A 185 -0.58 19.54 13.74
CA ILE A 185 -1.96 19.19 13.37
C ILE A 185 -2.70 18.90 14.67
N TYR A 186 -3.73 19.70 14.95
CA TYR A 186 -4.61 19.50 16.10
C TYR A 186 -5.84 18.72 15.64
N ILE A 187 -6.01 17.52 16.18
CA ILE A 187 -7.19 16.69 15.93
C ILE A 187 -8.07 16.72 17.18
N PRO A 188 -9.27 17.30 17.12
CA PRO A 188 -10.22 17.21 18.23
C PRO A 188 -10.54 15.74 18.54
N GLY A 189 -10.34 15.34 19.79
CA GLY A 189 -10.59 13.98 20.28
C GLY A 189 -11.50 13.97 21.51
N PRO A 190 -12.09 12.81 21.87
CA PRO A 190 -13.01 12.68 23.01
C PRO A 190 -12.38 13.00 24.38
N SER A 191 -11.04 13.09 24.45
CA SER A 191 -10.28 13.47 25.65
C SER A 191 -9.53 14.81 25.49
N GLY A 192 -9.86 15.60 24.46
CA GLY A 192 -9.16 16.83 24.08
C GLY A 192 -8.41 16.71 22.74
N ASP A 193 -7.78 17.82 22.31
CA ASP A 193 -7.05 17.89 21.05
C ASP A 193 -5.78 17.01 21.08
N ILE A 194 -5.68 16.09 20.15
CA ILE A 194 -4.48 15.29 19.88
C ILE A 194 -3.58 16.11 18.95
N GLN A 195 -2.38 16.44 19.41
CA GLN A 195 -1.35 17.09 18.59
C GLN A 195 -0.54 16.04 17.84
N ILE A 196 -0.46 16.19 16.52
CA ILE A 196 0.41 15.39 15.65
C ILE A 196 1.48 16.31 15.08
N ASP A 197 2.72 15.83 15.15
CA ASP A 197 3.84 16.43 14.42
C ASP A 197 3.55 16.40 12.91
N GLY A 198 3.40 17.59 12.32
CA GLY A 198 3.15 17.73 10.90
C GLY A 198 4.25 17.12 10.05
N SER A 199 5.49 16.98 10.50
CA SER A 199 6.54 16.32 9.71
C SER A 199 6.23 14.85 9.42
N ARG A 200 5.47 14.19 10.30
CA ARG A 200 5.04 12.78 10.13
C ARG A 200 3.87 12.67 9.17
N PHE A 201 2.93 13.62 9.22
CA PHE A 201 1.78 13.65 8.32
C PHE A 201 2.13 14.19 6.93
N TYR A 202 3.04 15.18 6.85
CA TYR A 202 3.50 15.82 5.61
C TYR A 202 4.80 15.26 5.07
N ASP A 203 5.17 14.04 5.46
CA ASP A 203 6.32 13.37 4.84
C ASP A 203 6.12 13.38 3.32
N GLU A 204 7.07 13.98 2.59
CA GLU A 204 6.93 14.23 1.16
C GLU A 204 6.68 12.94 0.37
N ARG A 205 7.09 11.80 0.93
CA ARG A 205 6.84 10.47 0.38
C ARG A 205 5.36 10.14 0.20
N TYR A 206 4.45 10.75 0.95
CA TYR A 206 3.02 10.51 0.80
C TYR A 206 2.32 11.50 -0.15
N TRP A 207 2.93 12.66 -0.40
CA TRP A 207 2.27 13.77 -1.11
C TRP A 207 2.91 14.11 -2.46
N ASP A 208 4.16 13.70 -2.69
CA ASP A 208 4.77 13.72 -4.00
C ASP A 208 4.41 12.45 -4.77
N PRO A 209 3.78 12.54 -5.97
CA PRO A 209 3.32 11.36 -6.68
C PRO A 209 4.42 10.34 -7.01
N LYS A 210 5.65 10.78 -7.29
CA LYS A 210 6.75 9.86 -7.61
C LYS A 210 7.25 9.14 -6.37
N GLN A 211 7.43 9.88 -5.28
CA GLN A 211 7.83 9.27 -4.01
C GLN A 211 6.74 8.33 -3.46
N TYR A 212 5.47 8.69 -3.65
CA TYR A 212 4.34 7.86 -3.26
C TYR A 212 4.28 6.55 -4.02
N GLN A 213 4.46 6.60 -5.33
CA GLN A 213 4.58 5.40 -6.17
C GLN A 213 5.75 4.53 -5.72
N ALA A 214 6.93 5.12 -5.53
CA ALA A 214 8.11 4.38 -5.07
C ALA A 214 7.91 3.75 -3.68
N TRP A 215 7.17 4.40 -2.79
CA TRP A 215 6.79 3.85 -1.50
C TRP A 215 5.88 2.61 -1.65
N HIS A 216 4.85 2.68 -2.50
CA HIS A 216 4.00 1.52 -2.80
C HIS A 216 4.81 0.36 -3.40
N ASP A 217 5.67 0.66 -4.37
CA ASP A 217 6.53 -0.35 -5.00
C ASP A 217 7.47 -1.01 -3.96
N ASP A 218 8.05 -0.23 -3.04
CA ASP A 218 8.89 -0.76 -1.96
C ASP A 218 8.14 -1.74 -1.05
N VAL A 219 6.89 -1.41 -0.70
CA VAL A 219 6.02 -2.25 0.13
C VAL A 219 5.70 -3.59 -0.56
N TRP A 220 5.46 -3.57 -1.89
CA TRP A 220 4.97 -4.73 -2.62
C TRP A 220 6.06 -5.54 -3.33
N MET A 221 7.21 -4.95 -3.66
CA MET A 221 8.36 -5.63 -4.28
C MET A 221 9.30 -6.27 -3.25
N LYS A 222 9.27 -5.84 -1.98
CA LYS A 222 10.00 -6.50 -0.89
C LYS A 222 9.07 -7.47 -0.15
N PRO A 223 8.97 -8.75 -0.55
CA PRO A 223 8.22 -9.70 0.24
C PRO A 223 8.80 -9.75 1.65
N ARG A 224 7.97 -9.48 2.67
CA ARG A 224 8.30 -9.84 4.05
C ARG A 224 8.33 -11.37 4.08
N ILE A 225 9.48 -11.96 3.77
CA ILE A 225 9.68 -13.42 3.87
C ILE A 225 9.62 -13.78 5.35
N GLY A 226 8.41 -14.05 5.85
CA GLY A 226 8.26 -15.02 6.92
C GLY A 226 8.67 -16.35 6.33
N LYS A 227 9.75 -16.96 6.85
CA LYS A 227 10.15 -18.31 6.47
C LYS A 227 8.99 -19.26 6.72
N VAL A 228 8.19 -19.55 5.70
CA VAL A 228 7.38 -20.76 5.63
C VAL A 228 8.09 -21.66 4.64
N SER A 229 8.64 -22.75 5.17
CA SER A 229 9.31 -23.78 4.38
C SER A 229 8.28 -24.49 3.52
N VAL A 230 8.14 -24.08 2.27
CA VAL A 230 7.47 -24.88 1.24
C VAL A 230 8.57 -25.65 0.51
N GLY A 231 8.34 -26.94 0.25
CA GLY A 231 9.30 -27.87 -0.34
C GLY A 231 9.86 -27.45 -1.71
N GLU A 232 10.76 -28.28 -2.25
CA GLU A 232 11.67 -27.98 -3.37
C GLU A 232 11.08 -27.06 -4.45
N VAL A 233 11.77 -25.93 -4.65
CA VAL A 233 11.47 -24.93 -5.67
C VAL A 233 11.63 -25.58 -7.04
N GLN A 234 10.52 -25.79 -7.73
CA GLN A 234 10.53 -26.15 -9.13
C GLN A 234 10.99 -24.92 -9.93
N GLN A 235 12.24 -24.95 -10.41
CA GLN A 235 12.79 -23.89 -11.27
C GLN A 235 11.94 -23.84 -12.55
N MET A 236 11.21 -22.75 -12.73
CA MET A 236 10.53 -22.46 -14.00
C MET A 236 11.58 -22.02 -15.04
N PRO A 237 11.43 -22.41 -16.32
CA PRO A 237 12.42 -22.16 -17.36
C PRO A 237 12.63 -20.66 -17.67
N ASP A 238 13.87 -20.29 -17.98
CA ASP A 238 14.41 -18.92 -18.17
C ASP A 238 13.80 -18.08 -19.33
N ASN A 239 12.73 -18.55 -19.99
CA ASN A 239 12.14 -17.89 -21.15
C ASN A 239 10.86 -17.10 -20.80
N PHE A 240 10.88 -16.38 -19.68
CA PHE A 240 9.76 -15.54 -19.26
C PHE A 240 9.76 -14.22 -20.05
N GLU A 241 8.86 -14.11 -21.02
CA GLU A 241 8.32 -12.80 -21.38
C GLU A 241 7.51 -12.28 -20.18
N GLY A 242 8.18 -11.64 -19.22
CA GLY A 242 7.58 -11.17 -17.97
C GLY A 242 6.56 -10.05 -18.12
N GLY A 243 6.36 -9.55 -19.35
CA GLY A 243 5.42 -8.48 -19.67
C GLY A 243 3.95 -8.89 -19.61
N SER A 244 3.08 -7.90 -19.76
CA SER A 244 1.64 -8.12 -19.97
C SER A 244 1.41 -8.87 -21.29
N ARG A 245 0.43 -9.78 -21.30
CA ARG A 245 -0.02 -10.44 -22.55
C ARG A 245 -1.07 -9.62 -23.28
N VAL A 246 -1.73 -8.69 -22.58
CA VAL A 246 -2.65 -7.75 -23.18
C VAL A 246 -1.87 -6.77 -24.06
N PRO A 247 -2.26 -6.58 -25.34
CA PRO A 247 -1.59 -5.61 -26.20
C PRO A 247 -1.66 -4.20 -25.62
N SER A 248 -0.59 -3.42 -25.83
CA SER A 248 -0.55 -2.01 -25.43
C SER A 248 -1.70 -1.22 -26.09
N VAL A 249 -2.28 -0.30 -25.33
CA VAL A 249 -3.43 0.53 -25.71
C VAL A 249 -3.21 1.98 -25.29
N GLU A 250 -3.91 2.89 -25.96
CA GLU A 250 -3.91 4.29 -25.54
C GLU A 250 -4.67 4.45 -24.20
N PRO A 251 -4.09 5.16 -23.21
CA PRO A 251 -4.71 5.33 -21.91
C PRO A 251 -5.85 6.37 -21.95
N ALA A 252 -7.01 5.98 -21.42
CA ALA A 252 -8.18 6.84 -21.29
C ALA A 252 -8.11 7.65 -19.98
N THR A 253 -7.39 8.77 -19.97
CA THR A 253 -7.18 9.55 -18.73
C THR A 253 -8.44 10.26 -18.20
N ASN A 254 -9.47 10.46 -19.03
CA ASN A 254 -10.68 11.26 -18.74
C ASN A 254 -11.98 10.44 -18.59
N VAL A 255 -11.91 9.13 -18.35
CA VAL A 255 -13.12 8.35 -18.04
C VAL A 255 -13.75 8.78 -16.72
N ARG A 256 -15.06 8.57 -16.59
CA ARG A 256 -15.81 8.89 -15.37
C ARG A 256 -15.37 7.96 -14.24
N GLU A 257 -15.13 8.54 -13.06
CA GLU A 257 -14.83 7.77 -11.86
C GLU A 257 -15.98 6.79 -11.52
N PRO A 258 -15.69 5.51 -11.19
CA PRO A 258 -16.71 4.54 -10.81
C PRO A 258 -17.53 4.96 -9.59
N GLU A 259 -18.86 4.80 -9.66
CA GLU A 259 -19.76 5.12 -8.55
C GLU A 259 -19.69 4.06 -7.43
N THR A 260 -19.65 4.52 -6.18
CA THR A 260 -19.75 3.68 -4.97
C THR A 260 -21.00 4.00 -4.16
N PRO A 261 -21.46 3.09 -3.26
CA PRO A 261 -22.46 3.47 -2.27
C PRO A 261 -21.95 4.66 -1.43
N PRO A 262 -22.86 5.36 -0.72
CA PRO A 262 -22.47 6.29 0.33
C PRO A 262 -21.53 5.60 1.33
N VAL A 263 -20.49 6.32 1.72
CA VAL A 263 -19.51 5.84 2.70
C VAL A 263 -19.96 6.31 4.08
N ASP A 264 -20.10 5.37 5.02
CA ASP A 264 -20.24 5.70 6.44
C ASP A 264 -18.84 6.05 6.97
N GLU A 265 -18.57 7.35 7.15
CA GLU A 265 -17.22 7.83 7.53
C GLU A 265 -16.79 7.33 8.91
N SER A 266 -17.73 6.89 9.74
CA SER A 266 -17.45 6.32 11.06
C SER A 266 -16.65 5.02 11.01
N SER A 267 -16.69 4.27 9.89
CA SER A 267 -16.01 2.98 9.76
C SER A 267 -14.51 3.09 9.44
N ILE A 268 -14.07 4.23 8.91
CA ILE A 268 -12.67 4.46 8.47
C ILE A 268 -11.85 5.20 9.54
N GLY A 269 -12.47 5.53 10.68
CA GLY A 269 -11.86 6.29 11.76
C GLY A 269 -11.89 7.81 11.57
N ASN A 270 -12.64 8.31 10.56
CA ASN A 270 -12.91 9.74 10.39
C ASN A 270 -14.26 10.08 11.05
N ARG A 271 -14.19 10.56 12.30
CA ARG A 271 -15.23 11.23 13.11
C ARG A 271 -16.59 10.52 13.34
N LYS A 272 -17.02 10.63 14.60
CA LYS A 272 -18.37 11.13 14.90
C LYS A 272 -18.22 12.63 15.15
N ASP A 273 -18.97 13.43 14.42
CA ASP A 273 -19.08 14.86 14.70
C ASP A 273 -19.78 15.06 16.05
N GLY A 274 -19.20 15.93 16.88
CA GLY A 274 -19.73 16.43 18.14
C GLY A 274 -19.01 17.71 18.50
#